data_AF-A0AA43H0T6-F1
#
_entry.id   AF-A0AA43H0T6-F1
#
_cell.length_a   1.000
_cell.length_b   1.000
_cell.length_c   1.000
_cell.angle_alpha   90.00
_cell.angle_beta   90.00
_cell.angle_gamma   90.00
#
_symmetry.space_group_name_H-M   'P 1'
#
loop_
_entity.id
_entity.type
_entity.pdbx_description
1 polymer ?
#
loop_
_entity_poly.entity_id
_entity_poly.type
_entity_poly.pdbx_seq_one_letter_code
_entity_poly.pdbx_strand_id
1 'polypeptide(L)'
;MHNEIIDAKAYLIFDILESLNLPFTFEASFKMTQNQLTKNRFLLGMENSHQLRENILYICQSINMPNQYLEVFIQNLPNANMISLGFEGYAISCMYKAYLEFWDKTLYELKHKYNKTQPVLL
;
A
#
# COMPACT_ATOMS: atom_id res chain seq x y z
N MET A 1 -4.30 25.96 -4.60
CA MET A 1 -3.57 25.70 -3.34
C MET A 1 -3.84 24.35 -2.69
N HIS A 2 -5.03 24.04 -2.13
CA HIS A 2 -5.21 22.75 -1.42
C HIS A 2 -5.08 21.51 -2.33
N ASN A 3 -5.64 21.57 -3.54
CA ASN A 3 -5.50 20.47 -4.51
C ASN A 3 -4.05 20.28 -4.97
N GLU A 4 -3.29 21.36 -5.20
CA GLU A 4 -1.89 21.28 -5.64
C GLU A 4 -0.98 20.58 -4.60
N ILE A 5 -1.21 20.79 -3.31
CA ILE A 5 -0.46 20.10 -2.24
C ILE A 5 -0.79 18.61 -2.23
N ILE A 6 -2.06 18.25 -2.43
CA ILE A 6 -2.51 16.85 -2.46
C ILE A 6 -1.97 16.14 -3.69
N ASP A 7 -1.97 16.82 -4.84
CA ASP A 7 -1.41 16.30 -6.09
C ASP A 7 0.10 16.12 -5.95
N ALA A 8 0.83 17.08 -5.38
CA ALA A 8 2.26 16.93 -5.09
C ALA A 8 2.55 15.71 -4.18
N LYS A 9 1.69 15.48 -3.18
CA LYS A 9 1.79 14.28 -2.33
C LYS A 9 1.48 13.00 -3.10
N ALA A 10 0.54 13.02 -4.04
CA ALA A 10 0.25 11.88 -4.90
C ALA A 10 1.49 11.53 -5.77
N TYR A 11 2.14 12.53 -6.34
CA TYR A 11 3.31 12.37 -7.20
C TYR A 11 4.56 11.89 -6.47
N LEU A 12 4.74 12.24 -5.19
CA LEU A 12 5.92 11.85 -4.40
C LEU A 12 6.28 10.36 -4.50
N ILE A 13 5.29 9.45 -4.45
CA ILE A 13 5.57 8.01 -4.53
C ILE A 13 6.07 7.63 -5.93
N PHE A 14 5.48 8.21 -6.98
CA PHE A 14 5.93 7.97 -8.36
C PHE A 14 7.36 8.46 -8.55
N ASP A 15 7.67 9.67 -8.09
CA ASP A 15 9.02 10.24 -8.19
C ASP A 15 10.07 9.35 -7.52
N ILE A 16 9.75 8.81 -6.33
CA ILE A 16 10.65 7.89 -5.63
C ILE A 16 10.81 6.58 -6.41
N LEU A 17 9.71 5.96 -6.85
CA LEU A 17 9.76 4.70 -7.60
C LEU A 17 10.54 4.83 -8.91
N GLU A 18 10.35 5.94 -9.63
CA GLU A 18 11.10 6.26 -10.85
C GLU A 18 12.59 6.46 -10.54
N SER A 19 12.93 7.20 -9.49
CA SER A 19 14.33 7.43 -9.08
C SER A 19 15.07 6.14 -8.70
N LEU A 20 14.34 5.15 -8.17
CA LEU A 20 14.86 3.84 -7.78
C LEU A 20 14.78 2.81 -8.91
N ASN A 21 14.23 3.20 -10.08
CA ASN A 21 13.99 2.34 -11.23
C ASN A 21 13.24 1.05 -10.85
N LEU A 22 12.22 1.17 -9.99
CA LEU A 22 11.44 0.04 -9.51
C LEU A 22 10.27 -0.26 -10.44
N PRO A 23 10.11 -1.51 -10.92
CA PRO A 23 8.91 -1.89 -11.66
C PRO A 23 7.71 -1.99 -10.72
N PHE A 24 6.55 -1.50 -11.16
CA PHE A 24 5.30 -1.59 -10.41
C PHE A 24 4.11 -1.76 -11.35
N THR A 25 3.03 -2.35 -10.84
CA THR A 25 1.70 -2.27 -11.47
C THR A 25 0.99 -1.01 -10.97
N PHE A 26 0.17 -0.38 -11.82
CA PHE A 26 -0.60 0.81 -11.47
C PHE A 26 -2.09 0.53 -11.61
N GLU A 27 -2.83 0.79 -10.53
CA GLU A 27 -4.28 0.68 -10.51
C GLU A 27 -4.90 2.00 -10.07
N ALA A 28 -5.48 2.74 -11.01
CA ALA A 28 -6.34 3.87 -10.71
C ALA A 28 -7.69 3.36 -10.20
N SER A 29 -8.22 3.98 -9.14
CA SER A 29 -9.51 3.60 -8.56
C SER A 29 -10.27 4.81 -8.02
N PHE A 30 -11.54 4.60 -7.68
CA PHE A 30 -12.33 5.53 -6.91
C PHE A 30 -12.97 4.82 -5.73
N LYS A 31 -13.33 5.56 -4.69
CA LYS A 31 -14.04 5.05 -3.52
C LYS A 31 -15.32 5.83 -3.34
N MET A 32 -16.43 5.12 -3.22
CA MET A 32 -17.73 5.69 -2.85
C MET A 32 -18.03 5.33 -1.40
N THR A 33 -18.35 6.32 -0.58
CA THR A 33 -18.88 6.16 0.78
C THR A 33 -20.26 6.82 0.84
N GLN A 34 -20.97 6.68 1.96
CA GLN A 34 -22.35 7.17 2.12
C GLN A 34 -22.55 8.62 1.64
N ASN A 35 -21.56 9.50 1.84
CA ASN A 35 -21.67 10.94 1.53
C ASN A 35 -20.53 11.48 0.65
N GLN A 36 -19.68 10.63 0.07
CA GLN A 36 -18.50 11.10 -0.64
C GLN A 36 -18.07 10.17 -1.79
N LEU A 37 -17.66 10.78 -2.90
CA LEU A 37 -16.93 10.13 -3.98
C LEU A 37 -15.47 10.62 -4.00
N THR A 38 -14.53 9.73 -3.72
CA THR A 38 -13.10 9.99 -3.74
C THR A 38 -12.50 9.46 -5.04
N LYS A 39 -12.00 10.35 -5.90
CA LYS A 39 -11.45 10.00 -7.23
C LYS A 39 -9.93 10.00 -7.30
N ASN A 40 -9.25 10.77 -6.44
CA ASN A 40 -7.79 10.81 -6.40
C ASN A 40 -7.29 9.62 -5.58
N ARG A 41 -7.34 8.42 -6.16
CA ARG A 41 -6.95 7.18 -5.50
C ARG A 41 -6.25 6.25 -6.47
N PHE A 42 -5.16 5.67 -6.01
CA PHE A 42 -4.45 4.63 -6.75
C PHE A 42 -3.84 3.59 -5.80
N LEU A 43 -3.43 2.47 -6.39
CA LEU A 43 -2.63 1.44 -5.75
C LEU A 43 -1.47 1.07 -6.70
N LEU A 44 -0.28 0.91 -6.12
CA LEU A 44 0.93 0.48 -6.82
C LEU A 44 1.35 -0.88 -6.27
N GLY A 45 1.39 -1.92 -7.11
CA GLY A 45 1.70 -3.29 -6.69
C GLY A 45 3.09 -3.74 -7.12
N MET A 46 3.79 -4.47 -6.26
CA MET A 46 5.12 -5.02 -6.52
C MET A 46 5.28 -6.40 -5.88
N GLU A 47 5.82 -7.37 -6.62
CA GLU A 47 6.19 -8.67 -6.05
C GLU A 47 7.29 -8.50 -5.00
N ASN A 48 7.12 -9.12 -3.83
CA ASN A 48 8.10 -9.02 -2.76
C ASN A 48 9.37 -9.81 -3.14
N SER A 49 10.51 -9.13 -3.12
CA SER A 49 11.83 -9.74 -3.30
C SER A 49 12.82 -9.15 -2.31
N HIS A 50 13.91 -9.86 -2.01
CA HIS A 50 14.93 -9.38 -1.09
C HIS A 50 15.50 -8.00 -1.50
N GLN A 51 15.74 -7.79 -2.80
CA GLN A 51 16.27 -6.54 -3.34
C GLN A 51 15.27 -5.37 -3.22
N LEU A 52 13.97 -5.65 -3.29
CA LEU A 52 12.93 -4.62 -3.20
C LEU A 52 12.75 -4.10 -1.77
N ARG A 53 12.98 -4.94 -0.74
CA ARG A 53 12.62 -4.62 0.65
C ARG A 53 13.25 -3.35 1.16
N GLU A 54 14.55 -3.14 0.94
CA GLU A 54 15.25 -1.93 1.39
C GLU A 54 14.65 -0.66 0.78
N ASN A 55 14.34 -0.70 -0.51
CA ASN A 55 13.70 0.41 -1.22
C ASN A 55 12.29 0.69 -0.68
N ILE A 56 11.52 -0.34 -0.35
CA ILE A 56 10.19 -0.17 0.26
C ILE A 56 10.31 0.47 1.64
N LEU A 57 11.29 0.10 2.46
CA LEU A 57 11.51 0.74 3.75
C LEU A 57 11.85 2.22 3.59
N TYR A 58 12.70 2.56 2.63
CA TYR A 58 12.99 3.94 2.28
C TYR A 58 11.73 4.71 1.87
N ILE A 59 10.86 4.11 1.05
CA ILE A 59 9.58 4.72 0.66
C ILE A 59 8.68 4.94 1.88
N CYS A 60 8.52 3.93 2.74
CA CYS A 60 7.70 4.04 3.96
C CYS A 60 8.19 5.16 4.89
N GLN A 61 9.50 5.35 5.01
CA GLN A 61 10.08 6.47 5.76
C GLN A 61 9.81 7.82 5.06
N SER A 62 9.96 7.87 3.73
CA SER A 62 9.74 9.09 2.93
C SER A 62 8.29 9.60 2.99
N ILE A 63 7.32 8.70 3.15
CA ILE A 63 5.91 9.05 3.36
C ILE A 63 5.55 9.31 4.83
N ASN A 64 6.54 9.39 5.73
CA ASN A 64 6.39 9.61 7.16
C ASN A 64 5.52 8.55 7.86
N MET A 65 5.71 7.26 7.53
CA MET A 65 5.08 6.17 8.28
C MET A 65 5.53 6.21 9.75
N PRO A 66 4.60 6.25 10.73
CA PRO A 66 4.97 6.25 12.13
C PRO A 66 5.76 4.99 12.53
N ASN A 67 6.81 5.17 13.36
CA ASN A 67 7.75 4.10 13.73
C ASN A 67 7.08 2.82 14.22
N GLN A 68 6.06 2.93 15.07
CA GLN A 68 5.33 1.77 15.60
C GLN A 68 4.69 0.91 14.48
N TYR A 69 4.24 1.53 13.38
CA TYR A 69 3.68 0.81 12.24
C TYR A 69 4.78 0.32 11.30
N LEU A 70 5.87 1.09 11.16
CA LEU A 70 7.04 0.67 10.38
C LEU A 70 7.69 -0.59 10.96
N GLU A 71 7.78 -0.70 12.28
CA GLU A 71 8.30 -1.90 12.97
C GLU A 71 7.45 -3.14 12.65
N VAL A 72 6.12 -3.04 12.78
CA VAL A 72 5.20 -4.13 12.44
C VAL A 72 5.30 -4.47 10.95
N PHE A 73 5.41 -3.47 10.08
CA PHE A 73 5.58 -3.66 8.65
C PHE A 73 6.88 -4.42 8.35
N ILE A 74 8.02 -4.01 8.91
CA ILE A 74 9.33 -4.67 8.76
C ILE A 74 9.28 -6.12 9.23
N GLN A 75 8.66 -6.40 10.37
CA GLN A 75 8.55 -7.76 10.92
C GLN A 75 7.80 -8.71 9.97
N ASN A 76 6.81 -8.19 9.25
CA ASN A 76 5.93 -8.99 8.39
C ASN A 76 6.37 -9.00 6.91
N LEU A 77 7.14 -8.00 6.49
CA LEU A 77 7.60 -7.80 5.11
C LEU A 77 8.28 -9.05 4.51
N PRO A 78 9.15 -9.80 5.22
CA PRO A 78 9.77 -11.00 4.66
C PRO A 78 8.78 -12.11 4.29
N ASN A 79 7.62 -12.15 4.95
CA ASN A 79 6.61 -13.19 4.78
C ASN A 79 5.54 -12.83 3.76
N ALA A 80 5.50 -11.59 3.27
CA ALA A 80 4.53 -11.14 2.28
C ALA A 80 4.88 -11.68 0.89
N ASN A 81 3.87 -11.98 0.08
CA ASN A 81 4.08 -12.31 -1.32
C ASN A 81 4.10 -11.05 -2.20
N MET A 82 3.22 -10.09 -1.90
CA MET A 82 3.12 -8.83 -2.64
C MET A 82 3.11 -7.65 -1.68
N ILE A 83 3.66 -6.53 -2.14
CA ILE A 83 3.69 -5.26 -1.45
C ILE A 83 2.88 -4.29 -2.28
N SER A 84 2.07 -3.45 -1.65
CA SER A 84 1.40 -2.37 -2.37
C SER A 84 1.42 -1.04 -1.64
N LEU A 85 1.53 0.04 -2.41
CA LEU A 85 1.52 1.41 -1.94
C LEU A 85 0.28 2.11 -2.48
N GLY A 86 -0.59 2.57 -1.58
CA GLY A 86 -1.84 3.23 -1.94
C GLY A 86 -1.82 4.71 -1.57
N PHE A 87 -2.58 5.50 -2.33
CA PHE A 87 -2.87 6.89 -2.02
C PHE A 87 -4.36 7.15 -2.06
N GLU A 88 -4.86 7.96 -1.14
CA GLU A 88 -6.22 8.52 -1.17
C GLU A 88 -6.18 10.01 -0.88
N GLY A 89 -6.53 10.83 -1.87
CA GLY A 89 -6.72 12.27 -1.75
C GLY A 89 -8.17 12.61 -1.41
N TYR A 90 -8.37 13.41 -0.37
CA TYR A 90 -9.64 13.98 0.07
C TYR A 90 -9.66 15.48 -0.23
N ALA A 91 -10.74 16.20 0.11
CA ALA A 91 -10.83 17.63 -0.21
C ALA A 91 -9.77 18.50 0.52
N ILE A 92 -9.37 18.11 1.74
CA ILE A 92 -8.46 18.88 2.59
C ILE A 92 -7.33 18.04 3.20
N SER A 93 -7.26 16.76 2.85
CA SER A 93 -6.30 15.81 3.43
C SER A 93 -5.97 14.71 2.44
N CYS A 94 -4.98 13.90 2.78
CA CYS A 94 -4.65 12.70 2.02
C CYS A 94 -4.13 11.62 2.96
N MET A 95 -4.08 10.39 2.47
CA MET A 95 -3.57 9.25 3.21
C MET A 95 -2.72 8.37 2.29
N TYR A 96 -1.53 8.02 2.77
CA TYR A 96 -0.75 6.94 2.20
C TYR A 96 -1.08 5.62 2.88
N LYS A 97 -0.97 4.53 2.15
CA LYS A 97 -1.21 3.17 2.64
C LYS A 97 -0.10 2.26 2.17
N ALA A 98 0.31 1.35 3.04
CA ALA A 98 1.21 0.26 2.68
C ALA A 98 0.51 -1.05 3.01
N TYR A 99 0.53 -1.99 2.08
CA TYR A 99 -0.13 -3.28 2.17
C TYR A 99 0.91 -4.39 2.05
N LEU A 100 0.73 -5.42 2.85
CA LEU A 100 1.40 -6.70 2.71
C LEU A 100 0.33 -7.74 2.41
N GLU A 101 0.47 -8.44 1.30
CA GLU A 101 -0.45 -9.49 0.89
C GLU A 101 0.20 -10.86 1.09
N PHE A 102 -0.58 -11.79 1.62
CA PHE A 102 -0.15 -13.14 2.02
C PHE A 102 -1.09 -14.18 1.39
N TRP A 103 -1.17 -14.19 0.06
CA TRP A 103 -2.08 -15.06 -0.66
C TRP A 103 -1.78 -16.53 -0.39
N ASP A 104 -0.54 -16.90 -0.13
CA ASP A 104 -0.15 -18.28 0.19
C ASP A 104 -0.77 -18.77 1.50
N LYS A 105 -0.66 -17.97 2.57
CA LYS A 105 -1.28 -18.21 3.87
C LYS A 105 -2.79 -18.21 3.76
N THR A 106 -3.34 -17.27 2.97
CA THR A 106 -4.80 -17.20 2.72
C THR A 106 -5.30 -18.47 2.03
N LEU A 107 -4.61 -18.96 1.00
CA LEU A 107 -4.94 -20.20 0.31
C LEU A 107 -4.79 -21.42 1.22
N TYR A 108 -3.77 -21.46 2.08
CA TYR A 108 -3.60 -22.51 3.08
C TYR A 108 -4.79 -22.55 4.04
N GLU A 109 -5.16 -21.42 4.64
CA GLU A 109 -6.30 -21.31 5.55
C GLU A 109 -7.63 -21.71 4.89
N LEU A 110 -7.88 -21.24 3.66
CA LEU A 110 -9.09 -21.57 2.92
C LEU A 110 -9.23 -23.05 2.55
N LYS A 111 -8.12 -23.78 2.45
CA LYS A 111 -8.14 -25.24 2.22
C LYS A 111 -8.44 -26.02 3.50
N HIS A 112 -8.12 -25.48 4.67
CA HIS A 112 -8.17 -26.22 5.94
C HIS A 112 -9.26 -25.75 6.91
N LYS A 113 -9.85 -24.55 6.71
CA LYS A 113 -10.98 -24.08 7.52
C LYS A 113 -12.33 -24.59 7.02
N TYR A 114 -13.12 -25.12 7.95
CA TYR A 114 -14.50 -25.54 7.72
C TYR A 114 -15.47 -24.35 7.51
N ASN A 115 -15.16 -23.16 8.05
CA ASN A 115 -16.02 -21.98 7.99
C ASN A 115 -15.29 -20.81 7.32
N LYS A 116 -15.59 -20.54 6.05
CA LYS A 116 -14.84 -19.62 5.16
C LYS A 116 -15.39 -18.19 5.11
N THR A 117 -16.34 -17.86 5.98
CA THR A 117 -17.10 -16.59 5.94
C THR A 117 -16.55 -15.51 6.86
N GLN A 118 -15.56 -15.82 7.69
CA GLN A 118 -14.92 -14.86 8.59
C GLN A 118 -13.71 -14.22 7.91
N PRO A 119 -13.49 -12.90 8.07
CA PRO A 119 -12.25 -12.27 7.64
C PRO A 119 -11.05 -12.97 8.28
N VAL A 120 -10.08 -13.37 7.45
CA VAL A 120 -8.82 -13.91 7.94
C VAL A 120 -7.89 -12.73 8.19
N LEU A 121 -7.68 -12.38 9.45
CA LEU A 121 -6.54 -11.56 9.86
C LEU A 121 -5.35 -12.51 9.97
N LEU A 122 -4.36 -12.31 9.10
CA LEU A 122 -3.05 -12.97 9.16
C LEU A 122 -2.09 -12.18 10.03
#